data_AF-A0AAW7WN10-F1
#
_entry.id   AF-A0AAW7WN10-F1
#
_cell.length_a   1.000
_cell.length_b   1.000
_cell.length_c   1.000
_cell.angle_alpha   90.00
_cell.angle_beta   90.00
_cell.angle_gamma   90.00
#
_symmetry.space_group_name_H-M   'P 1'
#
loop_
_entity.id
_entity.type
_entity.pdbx_description
1 polymer ?
#
loop_
_entity_poly.entity_id
_entity_poly.type
_entity_poly.pdbx_seq_one_letter_code
_entity_poly.pdbx_strand_id
1 'polypeptide(L)'
;MSGYKNKEVISSDTVEIEITNTKDFLCYNWKDIKGSIGHATGYEDVLNDYEFITYEDMHQGIPSVSVYLRDKEKNDRPAFLIRSKKILTDYINSLYNTTPVYDETDDILLKKREELFVYKEENTYPLCIWITPKSRIVLIKNKRFNEYQLYAEPNYDIQ
;
A
#
# COMPACT_ATOMS: atom_id res chain seq x y z
N MET A 1 -25.58 12.89 17.96
CA MET A 1 -26.60 13.64 18.75
C MET A 1 -25.85 14.31 19.89
N SER A 2 -25.59 15.61 19.77
CA SER A 2 -24.84 16.37 20.79
C SER A 2 -25.84 17.12 21.67
N GLY A 3 -25.76 16.89 22.98
CA GLY A 3 -26.51 17.65 23.98
C GLY A 3 -25.65 18.77 24.54
N TYR A 4 -26.16 20.00 24.54
CA TYR A 4 -25.48 21.17 25.10
C TYR A 4 -26.14 21.58 26.43
N LYS A 5 -25.33 21.91 27.45
CA LYS A 5 -25.77 22.70 28.60
C LYS A 5 -24.74 23.81 28.88
N ASN A 6 -25.14 25.04 28.55
CA ASN A 6 -24.64 26.32 29.05
C ASN A 6 -23.10 26.55 29.12
N LYS A 7 -22.59 27.21 28.07
CA LYS A 7 -21.48 28.19 28.11
C LYS A 7 -20.11 27.75 28.64
N GLU A 8 -19.66 26.55 28.33
CA GLU A 8 -18.22 26.27 28.29
C GLU A 8 -17.85 25.56 27.00
N VAL A 9 -16.75 26.02 26.40
CA VAL A 9 -16.11 25.41 25.23
C VAL A 9 -15.69 24.00 25.64
N ILE A 10 -16.32 22.98 25.05
CA ILE A 10 -15.88 21.60 25.20
C ILE A 10 -14.61 21.48 24.36
N SER A 11 -13.47 21.30 25.02
CA SER A 11 -12.24 20.92 24.33
C SER A 11 -12.51 19.66 23.52
N SER A 12 -12.42 19.79 22.20
CA SER A 12 -12.20 18.62 21.37
C SER A 12 -10.84 18.08 21.80
N ASP A 13 -10.80 16.88 22.36
CA ASP A 13 -9.57 16.08 22.44
C ASP A 13 -9.16 15.75 21.01
N THR A 14 -8.65 16.75 20.29
CA THR A 14 -7.92 16.56 19.07
C THR A 14 -6.57 16.05 19.55
N VAL A 15 -6.48 14.75 19.77
CA VAL A 15 -5.19 14.08 19.84
C VAL A 15 -4.52 14.39 18.51
N GLU A 16 -3.54 15.30 18.52
CA GLU A 16 -2.54 15.36 17.46
C GLU A 16 -1.81 14.02 17.52
N ILE A 17 -2.30 13.04 16.77
CA ILE A 17 -1.53 11.86 16.47
C ILE A 17 -0.45 12.36 15.52
N GLU A 18 0.72 12.71 16.06
CA GLU A 18 1.95 12.66 15.28
C GLU A 18 2.10 11.20 14.83
N ILE A 19 1.52 10.86 13.68
CA ILE A 19 1.84 9.62 12.96
C ILE A 19 3.28 9.80 12.48
N THR A 20 4.23 9.65 13.39
CA THR A 20 5.62 9.56 13.01
C THR A 20 5.74 8.29 12.17
N ASN A 21 6.05 8.44 10.89
CA ASN A 21 6.28 7.34 9.95
C ASN A 21 7.60 6.62 10.30
N THR A 22 7.66 6.06 11.50
CA THR A 22 8.81 5.38 12.09
C THR A 22 8.98 3.99 11.51
N LYS A 23 7.90 3.43 10.98
CA LYS A 23 7.83 2.13 10.31
C LYS A 23 8.49 2.22 8.93
N ASP A 24 8.75 1.06 8.33
CA ASP A 24 9.41 0.97 7.04
C ASP A 24 8.42 1.06 5.87
N PHE A 25 7.27 0.39 6.01
CA PHE A 25 6.20 0.41 5.02
C PHE A 25 4.87 0.05 5.67
N LEU A 26 3.86 0.93 5.59
CA LEU A 26 2.48 0.70 6.05
C LEU A 26 2.36 -0.07 7.38
N CYS A 27 2.89 0.51 8.46
CA CYS A 27 2.92 -0.06 9.81
C CYS A 27 3.91 -1.23 10.03
N TYR A 28 4.50 -1.80 8.98
CA TYR A 28 5.50 -2.87 9.06
C TYR A 28 6.92 -2.33 9.26
N ASN A 29 7.71 -3.04 10.06
CA ASN A 29 9.16 -2.97 9.98
C ASN A 29 9.66 -4.21 9.25
N TRP A 30 10.58 -4.06 8.31
CA TRP A 30 11.08 -5.16 7.49
C TRP A 30 11.72 -6.26 8.33
N LYS A 31 12.49 -5.88 9.36
CA LYS A 31 13.15 -6.82 10.26
C LYS A 31 12.19 -7.70 11.07
N ASP A 32 10.94 -7.28 11.25
CA ASP A 32 9.96 -7.99 12.07
C ASP A 32 9.24 -9.09 11.26
N ILE A 33 9.29 -9.03 9.91
CA ILE A 33 8.72 -10.04 9.02
C ILE A 33 9.67 -11.23 8.94
N LYS A 34 9.21 -12.41 9.40
CA LYS A 34 10.03 -13.64 9.49
C LYS A 34 9.61 -14.75 8.50
N GLY A 35 8.66 -14.46 7.64
CA GLY A 35 8.06 -15.41 6.72
C GLY A 35 6.60 -15.04 6.43
N SER A 36 5.93 -15.84 5.60
CA SER A 36 4.49 -15.73 5.48
C SER A 36 3.81 -16.20 6.77
N ILE A 37 2.92 -15.37 7.31
CA ILE A 37 2.04 -15.75 8.43
C ILE A 37 0.72 -16.38 7.96
N GLY A 38 0.51 -16.51 6.64
CA GLY A 38 -0.68 -17.16 6.07
C GLY A 38 -2.02 -16.44 6.30
N HIS A 39 -2.00 -15.24 6.89
CA HIS A 39 -3.20 -14.45 7.18
C HIS A 39 -3.02 -13.00 6.73
N ALA A 40 -4.13 -12.36 6.40
CA ALA A 40 -4.17 -10.97 5.97
C ALA A 40 -4.47 -10.04 7.15
N THR A 41 -3.88 -8.85 7.16
CA THR A 41 -4.29 -7.76 8.04
C THR A 41 -5.18 -6.79 7.28
N GLY A 42 -6.40 -6.58 7.78
CA GLY A 42 -7.36 -5.64 7.22
C GLY A 42 -7.34 -4.31 7.95
N TYR A 43 -7.33 -3.20 7.19
CA TYR A 43 -7.45 -1.85 7.71
C TYR A 43 -8.75 -1.25 7.19
N GLU A 44 -9.74 -1.21 8.07
CA GLU A 44 -11.06 -0.70 7.76
C GLU A 44 -11.16 0.80 8.09
N ASP A 45 -11.57 1.58 7.09
CA ASP A 45 -12.11 2.91 7.30
C ASP A 45 -13.63 2.84 7.09
N VAL A 46 -14.39 3.32 8.08
CA VAL A 46 -15.86 3.34 8.04
C VAL A 46 -16.38 4.34 7.00
N LEU A 47 -15.57 5.32 6.62
CA LEU A 47 -15.95 6.37 5.66
C LEU A 47 -15.75 5.96 4.20
N ASN A 48 -14.99 4.89 3.95
CA ASN A 48 -14.67 4.44 2.60
C ASN A 48 -15.45 3.17 2.22
N ASP A 49 -15.74 3.03 0.93
CA ASP A 49 -16.40 1.85 0.33
C ASP A 49 -15.43 0.68 0.06
N TYR A 50 -14.20 0.80 0.55
CA TYR A 50 -13.12 -0.16 0.38
C TYR A 50 -12.31 -0.35 1.67
N GLU A 51 -11.61 -1.48 1.74
CA GLU A 51 -10.70 -1.84 2.82
C GLU A 51 -9.30 -2.08 2.25
N PHE A 52 -8.26 -1.58 2.92
CA PHE A 52 -6.88 -1.97 2.62
C PHE A 52 -6.58 -3.31 3.28
N ILE A 53 -5.97 -4.22 2.52
CA ILE A 53 -5.57 -5.54 3.02
C ILE A 53 -4.10 -5.73 2.75
N THR A 54 -3.35 -6.09 3.77
CA THR A 54 -1.93 -6.38 3.65
C THR A 54 -1.61 -7.84 3.93
N TYR A 55 -0.64 -8.36 3.19
CA TYR A 55 -0.05 -9.67 3.39
C TYR A 55 1.46 -9.50 3.52
N GLU A 56 2.05 -10.02 4.59
CA GLU A 56 3.49 -10.15 4.70
C GLU A 56 3.95 -11.52 4.18
N ASP A 57 5.11 -11.52 3.52
CA ASP A 57 5.75 -12.72 2.99
C ASP A 57 7.27 -12.57 3.00
N MET A 58 7.99 -13.65 2.73
CA MET A 58 9.43 -13.68 2.57
C MET A 58 9.84 -14.46 1.33
N HIS A 59 10.53 -13.80 0.40
CA HIS A 59 11.02 -14.40 -0.82
C HIS A 59 12.54 -14.37 -0.85
N GLN A 60 13.17 -15.55 -0.91
CA GLN A 60 14.63 -15.69 -0.95
C GLN A 60 15.33 -14.95 0.20
N GLY A 61 14.71 -14.92 1.38
CA GLY A 61 15.22 -14.23 2.57
C GLY A 61 14.90 -12.72 2.62
N ILE A 62 14.28 -12.16 1.59
CA ILE A 62 13.85 -10.75 1.56
C ILE A 62 12.38 -10.66 2.00
N PRO A 63 12.05 -9.92 3.07
CA PRO A 63 10.68 -9.70 3.47
C PRO A 63 9.98 -8.78 2.48
N SER A 64 8.67 -8.94 2.39
CA SER A 64 7.84 -8.13 1.52
C SER A 64 6.44 -7.97 2.06
N VAL A 65 5.77 -6.93 1.59
CA VAL A 65 4.35 -6.69 1.87
C VAL A 65 3.61 -6.44 0.57
N SER A 66 2.52 -7.17 0.36
CA SER A 66 1.53 -6.92 -0.68
C SER A 66 0.35 -6.16 -0.10
N VAL A 67 -0.20 -5.21 -0.85
CA VAL A 67 -1.36 -4.39 -0.46
C VAL A 67 -2.45 -4.49 -1.52
N TYR A 68 -3.64 -4.85 -1.10
CA TYR A 68 -4.84 -4.98 -1.92
C TYR A 68 -5.92 -4.04 -1.44
N LEU A 69 -6.85 -3.72 -2.34
CA LEU A 69 -8.13 -3.12 -1.97
C LEU A 69 -9.23 -4.17 -2.07
N ARG A 70 -10.01 -4.33 -1.00
CA ARG A 70 -11.24 -5.11 -1.01
C ARG A 70 -12.44 -4.17 -1.18
N ASP A 71 -13.24 -4.44 -2.19
CA ASP A 71 -14.55 -3.81 -2.39
C ASP A 71 -15.52 -4.29 -1.29
N LYS A 72 -15.97 -3.37 -0.43
CA LYS A 72 -16.90 -3.68 0.66
C LYS A 72 -18.33 -3.83 0.15
N GLU A 73 -18.71 -3.02 -0.84
CA GLU A 73 -20.07 -2.94 -1.34
C GLU A 73 -20.39 -4.02 -2.38
N LYS A 74 -19.40 -4.42 -3.19
CA LYS A 74 -19.51 -5.46 -4.24
C LYS A 74 -20.59 -5.17 -5.29
N ASN A 75 -20.94 -3.90 -5.46
CA ASN A 75 -22.02 -3.45 -6.33
C ASN A 75 -21.59 -3.39 -7.81
N ASP A 76 -20.40 -2.86 -8.09
CA ASP A 76 -19.85 -2.70 -9.45
C ASP A 76 -18.33 -2.96 -9.46
N ARG A 77 -17.98 -4.23 -9.63
CA ARG A 77 -16.59 -4.68 -9.64
C ARG A 77 -15.77 -4.04 -10.78
N PRO A 78 -16.24 -3.97 -12.04
CA PRO A 78 -15.51 -3.25 -13.09
C PRO A 78 -15.18 -1.79 -12.74
N ALA A 79 -16.16 -1.02 -12.23
CA ALA A 79 -15.92 0.36 -11.83
C ALA A 79 -14.95 0.45 -10.64
N PHE A 80 -15.07 -0.48 -9.67
CA PHE A 80 -14.12 -0.59 -8.56
C PHE A 80 -12.68 -0.80 -9.04
N LEU A 81 -12.47 -1.72 -9.98
CA LEU A 81 -11.14 -2.01 -10.52
C LEU A 81 -10.52 -0.81 -11.25
N ILE A 82 -11.33 0.01 -11.94
CA ILE A 82 -10.83 1.23 -12.59
C ILE A 82 -10.36 2.25 -11.54
N ARG A 83 -11.14 2.45 -10.46
CA ARG A 83 -10.76 3.40 -9.40
C ARG A 83 -9.65 2.88 -8.49
N SER A 84 -9.51 1.56 -8.31
CA SER A 84 -8.53 0.97 -7.38
C SER A 84 -7.09 1.31 -7.76
N LYS A 85 -6.76 1.34 -9.07
CA LYS A 85 -5.47 1.84 -9.56
C LYS A 85 -5.19 3.24 -9.02
N LYS A 86 -6.14 4.16 -9.20
CA LYS A 86 -5.99 5.56 -8.78
C LYS A 86 -5.88 5.67 -7.26
N ILE A 87 -6.70 4.94 -6.51
CA ILE A 87 -6.66 4.93 -5.03
C ILE A 87 -5.28 4.51 -4.54
N LEU A 88 -4.72 3.41 -5.06
CA LEU A 88 -3.40 2.92 -4.65
C LEU A 88 -2.27 3.90 -5.01
N THR A 89 -2.31 4.48 -6.21
CA THR A 89 -1.35 5.50 -6.65
C THR A 89 -1.42 6.76 -5.78
N ASP A 90 -2.61 7.32 -5.59
CA ASP A 90 -2.82 8.54 -4.80
C ASP A 90 -2.43 8.32 -3.34
N TYR A 91 -2.71 7.13 -2.79
CA TYR A 91 -2.35 6.77 -1.42
C TYR A 91 -0.84 6.80 -1.20
N ILE A 92 -0.04 6.14 -2.05
CA ILE A 92 1.42 6.16 -1.92
C ILE A 92 1.99 7.55 -2.16
N ASN A 93 1.48 8.26 -3.16
CA ASN A 93 1.90 9.64 -3.45
C ASN A 93 1.64 10.56 -2.25
N SER A 94 0.46 10.46 -1.63
CA SER A 94 0.11 11.28 -0.47
C SER A 94 0.90 10.88 0.78
N LEU A 95 1.04 9.57 1.04
CA LEU A 95 1.70 9.06 2.24
C LEU A 95 3.18 9.46 2.30
N TYR A 96 3.86 9.44 1.16
CA TYR A 96 5.29 9.75 1.07
C TYR A 96 5.55 11.13 0.46
N ASN A 97 4.51 11.92 0.18
CA ASN A 97 4.57 13.21 -0.50
C ASN A 97 5.49 13.17 -1.74
N THR A 98 5.21 12.23 -2.64
CA THR A 98 6.07 11.89 -3.78
C THR A 98 5.26 11.51 -5.02
N THR A 99 5.95 11.28 -6.14
CA THR A 99 5.40 10.70 -7.37
C THR A 99 6.22 9.45 -7.76
N PRO A 100 5.72 8.59 -8.66
CA PRO A 100 6.51 7.47 -9.16
C PRO A 100 7.85 7.95 -9.73
N VAL A 101 8.91 7.18 -9.49
CA VAL A 101 10.22 7.36 -10.13
C VAL A 101 10.20 6.81 -11.55
N TYR A 102 9.43 5.74 -11.77
CA TYR A 102 9.15 5.17 -13.09
C TYR A 102 7.65 4.90 -13.21
N ASP A 103 7.07 5.14 -14.38
CA ASP A 103 5.67 4.87 -14.69
C ASP A 103 5.46 4.26 -16.08
N GLU A 104 4.21 4.06 -16.49
CA GLU A 104 3.83 3.44 -17.77
C GLU A 104 4.32 4.19 -19.01
N THR A 105 4.74 5.45 -18.87
CA THR A 105 5.32 6.23 -19.97
C THR A 105 6.81 5.94 -20.18
N ASP A 106 7.46 5.24 -19.23
CA ASP A 106 8.86 4.84 -19.31
C ASP A 106 9.03 3.49 -20.02
N ASP A 107 9.69 3.49 -21.19
CA ASP A 107 10.05 2.27 -21.93
C ASP A 107 10.94 1.31 -21.10
N ILE A 108 11.59 1.81 -20.05
CA ILE A 108 12.47 1.04 -19.17
C ILE A 108 11.78 0.46 -17.93
N LEU A 109 10.48 0.73 -17.73
CA LEU A 109 9.75 0.34 -16.51
C LEU A 109 9.88 -1.15 -16.20
N LEU A 110 9.69 -2.00 -17.22
CA LEU A 110 9.81 -3.45 -17.06
C LEU A 110 11.22 -3.86 -16.63
N LYS A 111 12.25 -3.30 -17.28
CA LYS A 111 13.64 -3.55 -16.91
C LYS A 111 13.92 -3.13 -15.47
N LYS A 112 13.39 -1.98 -15.04
CA LYS A 112 13.55 -1.50 -13.66
C LYS A 112 12.83 -2.38 -12.65
N ARG A 113 11.64 -2.91 -12.97
CA ARG A 113 10.97 -3.91 -12.14
C ARG A 113 11.82 -5.17 -11.96
N GLU A 114 12.52 -5.60 -13.01
CA GLU A 114 13.38 -6.77 -12.96
C GLU A 114 14.64 -6.56 -12.11
N GLU A 115 15.24 -5.38 -12.18
CA GLU A 115 16.45 -5.00 -11.43
C GLU A 115 16.16 -4.72 -9.94
N LEU A 116 15.03 -4.06 -9.64
CA LEU A 116 14.78 -3.48 -8.32
C LEU A 116 14.05 -4.41 -7.35
N PHE A 117 13.67 -5.61 -7.75
CA PHE A 117 12.87 -6.46 -6.89
C PHE A 117 13.27 -7.92 -7.07
N VAL A 118 13.32 -8.62 -5.94
CA VAL A 118 13.69 -10.03 -5.90
C VAL A 118 12.53 -10.90 -6.38
N TYR A 119 11.33 -10.66 -5.88
CA TYR A 119 10.17 -11.44 -6.26
C TYR A 119 9.33 -10.76 -7.34
N LYS A 120 8.88 -11.56 -8.31
CA LYS A 120 7.95 -11.18 -9.37
C LYS A 120 6.84 -12.20 -9.42
N GLU A 121 5.63 -11.77 -9.07
CA GLU A 121 4.45 -12.61 -9.18
C GLU A 121 4.15 -12.89 -10.66
N GLU A 122 3.85 -14.15 -10.98
CA GLU A 122 3.50 -14.55 -12.34
C GLU A 122 2.24 -13.84 -12.84
N ASN A 123 2.15 -13.62 -14.15
CA ASN A 123 1.00 -12.96 -14.80
C ASN A 123 0.77 -11.51 -14.36
N THR A 124 1.77 -10.86 -13.77
CA THR A 124 1.71 -9.45 -13.40
C THR A 124 2.55 -8.59 -14.34
N TYR A 125 2.25 -7.29 -14.36
CA TYR A 125 3.10 -6.30 -15.03
C TYR A 125 3.12 -5.00 -14.22
N PRO A 126 4.26 -4.28 -14.19
CA PRO A 126 4.40 -3.05 -13.44
C PRO A 126 3.65 -1.89 -14.11
N LEU A 127 3.17 -0.95 -13.29
CA LEU A 127 2.55 0.31 -13.72
C LEU A 127 3.29 1.53 -13.18
N CYS A 128 3.72 1.46 -11.92
CA CYS A 128 4.45 2.54 -11.25
C CYS A 128 5.47 1.94 -10.29
N ILE A 129 6.63 2.56 -10.17
CA ILE A 129 7.64 2.23 -9.17
C ILE A 129 7.97 3.49 -8.37
N TRP A 130 7.91 3.37 -7.05
CA TRP A 130 8.41 4.37 -6.11
C TRP A 130 9.63 3.83 -5.39
N ILE A 131 10.57 4.72 -5.10
CA ILE A 131 11.75 4.41 -4.31
C ILE A 131 11.78 5.42 -3.17
N THR A 132 11.65 4.91 -1.95
CA THR A 132 11.76 5.70 -0.71
C THR A 132 13.07 5.33 -0.02
N PRO A 133 13.51 6.08 1.01
CA PRO A 133 14.72 5.71 1.75
C PRO A 133 14.68 4.30 2.34
N LYS A 134 13.48 3.80 2.67
CA LYS A 134 13.31 2.51 3.36
C LYS A 134 12.78 1.38 2.49
N SER A 135 12.10 1.71 1.40
CA SER A 135 11.26 0.75 0.66
C SER A 135 11.23 1.05 -0.83
N ARG A 136 11.35 0.00 -1.64
CA ARG A 136 11.04 -0.02 -3.07
C ARG A 136 9.62 -0.54 -3.20
N ILE A 137 8.77 0.19 -3.89
CA ILE A 137 7.33 -0.09 -3.99
C ILE A 137 6.95 -0.12 -5.46
N VAL A 138 6.17 -1.12 -5.86
CA VAL A 138 5.65 -1.23 -7.22
C VAL A 138 4.15 -1.43 -7.19
N LEU A 139 3.43 -0.66 -8.01
CA LEU A 139 2.05 -0.96 -8.36
C LEU A 139 2.07 -1.92 -9.55
N ILE A 140 1.44 -3.07 -9.40
CA ILE A 140 1.32 -4.07 -10.46
C ILE A 140 -0.15 -4.34 -10.80
N LYS A 141 -0.39 -4.75 -12.04
CA LYS A 141 -1.68 -5.31 -12.46
C LYS A 141 -1.53 -6.80 -12.68
N ASN A 142 -2.39 -7.58 -12.04
CA ASN A 142 -2.52 -9.01 -12.28
C ASN A 142 -3.46 -9.26 -13.48
N LYS A 143 -2.95 -9.88 -14.54
CA LYS A 143 -3.72 -10.18 -15.77
C LYS A 143 -4.81 -11.23 -15.55
N ARG A 144 -4.58 -12.19 -14.65
CA ARG A 144 -5.51 -13.31 -14.39
C ARG A 144 -6.76 -12.83 -13.67
N PHE A 145 -6.60 -11.96 -12.67
CA PHE A 145 -7.71 -11.47 -11.84
C PHE A 145 -8.20 -10.07 -12.25
N ASN A 146 -7.47 -9.41 -13.16
CA ASN A 146 -7.69 -8.02 -13.57
C ASN A 146 -7.67 -7.05 -12.37
N GLU A 147 -6.84 -7.34 -11.37
CA GLU A 147 -6.73 -6.60 -10.11
C GLU A 147 -5.43 -5.83 -10.02
N TYR A 148 -5.44 -4.77 -9.21
CA TYR A 148 -4.29 -3.93 -8.91
C TYR A 148 -3.85 -4.18 -7.47
N GLN A 149 -2.54 -4.26 -7.25
CA GLN A 149 -1.96 -4.39 -5.91
C GLN A 149 -0.64 -3.62 -5.83
N LEU A 150 -0.30 -3.16 -4.63
CA LEU A 150 1.06 -2.71 -4.34
C LEU A 150 1.87 -3.91 -3.86
N TYR A 151 3.15 -3.91 -4.20
CA TYR A 151 4.14 -4.83 -3.67
C TYR A 151 5.36 -4.03 -3.23
N ALA A 152 5.88 -4.32 -2.03
CA ALA A 152 7.00 -3.59 -1.47
C ALA A 152 8.07 -4.51 -0.89
N GLU A 153 9.33 -4.13 -1.12
CA GLU A 153 10.54 -4.74 -0.56
C GLU A 153 11.40 -3.63 0.12
N PRO A 154 12.31 -3.99 1.02
CA PRO A 154 13.31 -3.06 1.56
C PRO A 154 14.14 -2.38 0.47
N ASN A 155 14.58 -1.15 0.74
CA ASN A 155 15.57 -0.43 -0.09
C ASN A 155 16.97 -0.39 0.55
N TYR A 156 17.21 -1.24 1.55
CA TYR A 156 18.46 -1.35 2.28
C TYR A 156 18.69 -2.79 2.70
N ASP A 157 19.94 -3.14 3.02
CA ASP A 157 20.29 -4.46 3.54
C ASP A 157 19.71 -4.62 4.94
N ILE A 158 18.90 -5.66 5.14
CA ILE A 158 18.37 -5.99 6.46
C ILE A 158 19.49 -6.65 7.27
N GLN A 159 19.92 -5.98 8.33
CA GLN A 159 20.89 -6.50 9.31
C GLN A 159 20.23 -7.44 10.32
#